data_AF-A0A814MMZ3-F1
#
_entry.id   AF-A0A814MMZ3-F1
#
_cell.length_a   1.000
_cell.length_b   1.000
_cell.length_c   1.000
_cell.angle_alpha   90.00
_cell.angle_beta   90.00
_cell.angle_gamma   90.00
#
_symmetry.space_group_name_H-M   'P 1'
#
loop_
_entity.id
_entity.type
_entity.pdbx_description
1 polymer ?
#
loop_
_entity_poly.entity_id
_entity_poly.type
_entity_poly.pdbx_seq_one_letter_code
_entity_poly.pdbx_strand_id
1 'polypeptide(L)'
;MSAEQPLKNSYTYFGIVLILEGLSFLVCPHLTTKLLFLSPLQTAQAEQYARVAGLAIVVIGYYYYVAGIYTLIEYFRASVVGRMFVLPVIIAMCYFYSLEVSFLIFGVQDLLTATWSYFCLKAYDNEQAKLKK
;
A
#
# COMPACT_ATOMS: atom_id res chain seq x y z
N MET A 1 -19.42 2.68 24.94
CA MET A 1 -18.37 2.48 23.93
C MET A 1 -17.95 1.01 23.95
N SER A 2 -17.87 0.35 22.79
CA SER A 2 -17.30 -1.01 22.71
C SER A 2 -15.83 -0.98 23.17
N ALA A 3 -15.37 -2.03 23.85
CA ALA A 3 -13.98 -2.19 24.26
C ALA A 3 -12.99 -2.15 23.08
N GLU A 4 -13.46 -2.46 21.86
CA GLU A 4 -12.66 -2.46 20.64
C GLU A 4 -12.54 -1.08 19.98
N GLN A 5 -13.38 -0.11 20.35
CA GLN A 5 -13.38 1.22 19.75
C GLN A 5 -12.02 1.95 19.81
N PRO A 6 -11.30 2.00 20.95
CA PRO A 6 -9.98 2.64 21.00
C PRO A 6 -8.96 1.95 20.09
N LEU A 7 -9.03 0.62 19.94
CA LEU A 7 -8.16 -0.13 19.04
C LEU A 7 -8.41 0.24 17.58
N LYS A 8 -9.68 0.27 17.17
CA LYS A 8 -10.09 0.68 15.82
C LYS A 8 -9.61 2.08 15.47
N ASN A 9 -9.83 3.04 16.37
CA ASN A 9 -9.39 4.42 16.19
C ASN A 9 -7.87 4.51 16.03
N SER A 10 -7.11 3.77 16.86
CA SER A 10 -5.65 3.72 16.76
C SER A 10 -5.18 3.25 15.38
N TYR A 11 -5.75 2.16 14.86
CA TYR A 11 -5.44 1.64 13.52
C TYR A 11 -5.78 2.64 12.41
N THR A 12 -6.94 3.29 12.49
CA THR A 12 -7.36 4.28 11.49
C THR A 12 -6.40 5.47 11.47
N TYR A 13 -6.08 6.05 12.62
CA TYR A 13 -5.17 7.20 12.69
C TYR A 13 -3.75 6.84 12.26
N PHE A 14 -3.25 5.68 12.69
CA PHE A 14 -1.94 5.21 12.28
C PHE A 14 -1.88 4.97 10.76
N GLY A 15 -2.92 4.39 10.18
CA GLY A 15 -3.04 4.23 8.73
C GLY A 15 -2.96 5.55 7.97
N ILE A 16 -3.64 6.60 8.45
CA ILE A 16 -3.56 7.95 7.86
C ILE A 16 -2.14 8.50 7.94
N VAL A 17 -1.48 8.37 9.09
CA VAL A 17 -0.09 8.83 9.28
C VAL A 17 0.83 8.13 8.28
N LEU A 18 0.71 6.80 8.13
CA LEU A 18 1.50 6.03 7.17
C LEU A 18 1.22 6.43 5.72
N ILE A 19 -0.04 6.69 5.35
CA ILE A 19 -0.35 7.17 3.99
C ILE A 19 0.35 8.50 3.72
N LEU A 20 0.29 9.45 4.65
CA LEU A 20 0.95 10.76 4.50
C LEU A 20 2.48 10.62 4.46
N GLU A 21 3.05 9.80 5.32
CA GLU A 21 4.49 9.52 5.35
C GLU A 21 4.95 8.87 4.05
N GLY A 22 4.27 7.82 3.60
CA GLY A 22 4.58 7.11 2.37
C GLY A 22 4.46 8.01 1.13
N LEU A 23 3.42 8.83 1.05
CA LEU A 23 3.27 9.81 -0.04
C LEU A 23 4.40 10.84 -0.04
N SER A 24 4.84 11.28 1.14
CA SER A 24 5.95 12.24 1.23
C SER A 24 7.26 11.64 0.70
N PHE A 25 7.58 10.39 1.05
CA PHE A 25 8.74 9.66 0.51
C PHE A 25 8.59 9.37 -0.99
N LEU A 26 7.39 9.05 -1.45
CA LEU A 26 7.11 8.74 -2.86
C LEU A 26 7.30 9.95 -3.77
N VAL A 27 6.86 11.14 -3.34
CA VAL A 27 6.84 12.36 -4.17
C VAL A 27 8.08 13.24 -3.93
N CYS A 28 8.43 13.48 -2.66
CA CYS A 28 9.46 14.44 -2.26
C CYS A 28 10.50 13.83 -1.28
N PRO A 29 11.21 12.74 -1.66
CA PRO A 29 12.05 11.96 -0.73
C PRO A 29 13.14 12.80 -0.02
N HIS A 30 13.76 13.75 -0.71
CA HIS A 30 14.79 14.64 -0.13
C HIS A 30 14.24 15.61 0.92
N LEU A 31 13.02 16.11 0.72
CA LEU A 31 12.37 16.97 1.71
C LEU A 31 11.99 16.14 2.93
N THR A 32 11.44 14.94 2.71
CA THR A 32 11.06 14.03 3.80
C THR A 32 12.26 13.63 4.64
N THR A 33 13.38 13.20 4.03
CA THR A 33 14.58 12.84 4.79
C THR A 33 15.12 14.01 5.60
N LYS A 34 15.09 15.23 5.05
CA LYS A 34 15.47 16.45 5.78
C LYS A 34 14.56 16.74 6.96
N LEU A 35 13.24 16.65 6.79
CA LEU A 35 12.25 16.88 7.85
C LEU A 35 12.36 15.85 8.99
N LEU A 36 12.72 14.62 8.64
CA LEU A 36 12.90 13.52 9.59
C LEU A 36 14.32 13.42 10.17
N PHE A 37 15.20 14.38 9.85
CA PHE A 37 16.61 14.38 10.27
C PHE A 37 17.37 13.09 9.89
N LEU A 38 16.99 12.48 8.76
CA LEU A 38 17.67 11.32 8.19
C LEU A 38 18.87 11.75 7.34
N SER A 39 19.78 10.80 7.12
CA SER A 39 20.92 11.02 6.21
C SER A 39 20.44 11.42 4.81
N PRO A 40 21.10 12.40 4.16
CA PRO A 40 20.77 12.80 2.79
C PRO A 40 20.89 11.63 1.80
N LEU A 41 20.04 11.64 0.77
CA LEU A 41 20.07 10.64 -0.30
C LEU A 41 21.17 11.03 -1.29
N GLN A 42 22.36 10.45 -1.11
CA GLN A 42 23.57 10.82 -1.85
C GLN A 42 23.65 10.22 -3.26
N THR A 43 22.83 9.21 -3.57
CA THR A 43 22.85 8.50 -4.86
C THR A 43 21.45 8.45 -5.47
N ALA A 44 21.37 8.41 -6.81
CA ALA A 44 20.11 8.23 -7.53
C ALA A 44 19.42 6.91 -7.12
N GLN A 45 20.20 5.86 -6.86
CA GLN A 45 19.69 4.58 -6.39
C GLN A 45 19.03 4.69 -5.01
N ALA A 46 19.63 5.46 -4.07
CA ALA A 46 19.03 5.70 -2.76
C ALA A 46 17.70 6.45 -2.87
N GLU A 47 17.61 7.42 -3.79
CA GLU A 47 16.35 8.12 -4.07
C GLU A 47 15.27 7.18 -4.60
N GLN A 48 15.62 6.32 -5.56
CA GLN A 48 14.69 5.33 -6.12
C GLN A 48 14.17 4.37 -5.05
N TYR A 49 15.05 3.86 -4.18
CA TYR A 49 14.63 3.01 -3.06
C TYR A 49 13.73 3.75 -2.07
N ALA A 50 14.02 5.02 -1.77
CA ALA A 50 13.16 5.83 -0.91
C ALA A 50 11.75 5.97 -1.49
N ARG A 51 11.62 6.18 -2.80
CA ARG A 51 10.32 6.28 -3.47
C ARG A 51 9.55 4.95 -3.43
N VAL A 52 10.21 3.84 -3.73
CA VAL A 52 9.59 2.51 -3.69
C VAL A 52 9.19 2.11 -2.26
N ALA A 53 10.02 2.45 -1.26
CA ALA A 53 9.64 2.30 0.14
C ALA A 53 8.41 3.17 0.48
N GLY A 54 8.36 4.41 -0.01
CA GLY A 54 7.20 5.29 0.11
C GLY A 54 5.92 4.65 -0.43
N LEU A 55 5.97 4.07 -1.64
CA LEU A 55 4.83 3.32 -2.20
C LEU A 55 4.39 2.16 -1.31
N ALA A 56 5.33 1.36 -0.81
CA ALA A 56 5.02 0.26 0.10
C ALA A 56 4.36 0.77 1.40
N ILE A 57 4.87 1.86 1.97
CA ILE A 57 4.32 2.49 3.17
C ILE A 57 2.89 3.00 2.92
N VAL A 58 2.60 3.61 1.76
CA VAL A 58 1.22 4.02 1.39
C VAL A 58 0.28 2.81 1.38
N VAL A 59 0.69 1.71 0.76
CA VAL A 59 -0.11 0.48 0.67
C VAL A 59 -0.36 -0.10 2.06
N ILE A 60 0.66 -0.15 2.92
CA ILE A 60 0.52 -0.60 4.31
C ILE A 60 -0.41 0.34 5.10
N GLY A 61 -0.26 1.66 4.96
CA GLY A 61 -1.11 2.64 5.61
C GLY A 61 -2.58 2.49 5.21
N TYR A 62 -2.85 2.24 3.93
CA TYR A 62 -4.19 1.93 3.45
C TYR A 62 -4.78 0.67 4.12
N TYR A 63 -3.96 -0.37 4.32
CA TYR A 63 -4.39 -1.60 5.01
C TYR A 63 -4.73 -1.36 6.48
N TYR A 64 -3.92 -0.58 7.20
CA TYR A 64 -4.21 -0.17 8.58
C TYR A 64 -5.48 0.66 8.66
N TYR A 65 -5.68 1.60 7.74
CA TYR A 65 -6.88 2.42 7.67
C TYR A 65 -8.13 1.56 7.50
N VAL A 66 -8.12 0.61 6.55
CA VAL A 66 -9.24 -0.30 6.31
C VAL A 66 -9.47 -1.24 7.50
N ALA A 67 -8.40 -1.77 8.11
CA ALA A 67 -8.50 -2.65 9.28
C ALA A 67 -9.16 -1.97 10.50
N GLY A 68 -8.98 -0.65 10.66
CA GLY A 68 -9.63 0.12 11.73
C GLY A 68 -11.13 0.32 11.51
N ILE A 69 -11.59 0.35 10.26
CA ILE A 69 -12.97 0.72 9.92
C ILE A 69 -13.84 -0.51 9.61
N TYR A 70 -13.27 -1.49 8.90
CA TYR A 70 -14.01 -2.59 8.30
C TYR A 70 -13.68 -3.95 8.94
N THR A 71 -14.34 -5.00 8.43
CA THR A 71 -14.13 -6.39 8.82
C THR A 71 -12.83 -6.94 8.21
N LEU A 72 -12.41 -8.13 8.69
CA LEU A 72 -11.26 -8.83 8.13
C LEU A 72 -11.44 -9.19 6.64
N ILE A 73 -12.65 -9.54 6.21
CA ILE A 73 -12.89 -9.87 4.79
C ILE A 73 -12.76 -8.62 3.91
N GLU A 74 -13.18 -7.46 4.41
CA GLU A 74 -13.02 -6.18 3.71
C GLU A 74 -11.56 -5.72 3.65
N TYR A 75 -10.77 -6.05 4.68
CA TYR A 75 -9.31 -5.93 4.62
C TYR A 75 -8.71 -6.79 3.51
N PHE A 76 -9.16 -8.04 3.34
CA PHE A 76 -8.71 -8.88 2.22
C PHE A 76 -9.04 -8.25 0.86
N ARG A 77 -10.25 -7.68 0.70
CA ARG A 77 -10.62 -6.94 -0.52
C ARG A 77 -9.69 -5.75 -0.75
N ALA A 78 -9.43 -4.96 0.28
CA ALA A 78 -8.51 -3.84 0.20
C ALA A 78 -7.09 -4.28 -0.20
N SER A 79 -6.61 -5.42 0.28
CA SER A 79 -5.31 -5.97 -0.11
C SER A 79 -5.18 -6.26 -1.61
N VAL A 80 -6.27 -6.67 -2.25
CA VAL A 80 -6.31 -6.91 -3.70
C VAL A 80 -6.20 -5.58 -4.42
N VAL A 81 -7.01 -4.60 -4.02
CA VAL A 81 -7.01 -3.25 -4.60
C VAL A 81 -5.63 -2.60 -4.46
N GLY A 82 -5.06 -2.59 -3.26
CA GLY A 82 -3.75 -1.99 -2.98
C GLY A 82 -2.64 -2.57 -3.86
N ARG A 83 -2.56 -3.91 -3.95
CA ARG A 83 -1.55 -4.58 -4.80
C ARG A 83 -1.78 -4.37 -6.30
N MET A 84 -3.04 -4.28 -6.77
CA MET A 84 -3.32 -3.94 -8.17
C MET A 84 -2.85 -2.52 -8.55
N PHE A 85 -2.79 -1.59 -7.59
CA PHE A 85 -2.30 -0.23 -7.82
C PHE A 85 -0.77 -0.12 -7.88
N VAL A 86 -0.02 -1.07 -7.32
CA VAL A 86 1.46 -1.01 -7.27
C VAL A 86 2.07 -0.90 -8.66
N LEU A 87 1.68 -1.75 -9.61
CA LEU A 87 2.25 -1.74 -10.96
C LEU A 87 1.97 -0.42 -11.72
N PRO A 88 0.73 0.09 -11.81
CA PRO A 88 0.47 1.41 -12.40
C PRO A 88 1.30 2.54 -11.80
N VAL A 89 1.50 2.54 -10.47
CA VAL A 89 2.33 3.57 -9.82
C VAL A 89 3.80 3.40 -10.18
N ILE A 90 4.35 2.18 -10.17
CA ILE A 90 5.74 1.95 -10.59
C ILE A 90 5.94 2.39 -12.05
N ILE A 91 5.00 2.07 -12.95
CA ILE A 91 5.04 2.53 -14.34
C ILE A 91 5.09 4.06 -14.40
N ALA A 92 4.21 4.75 -13.67
CA ALA A 92 4.23 6.21 -13.59
C ALA A 92 5.57 6.74 -13.04
N MET A 93 6.15 6.08 -12.03
CA MET A 93 7.44 6.46 -11.46
C MET A 93 8.61 6.27 -12.44
N CYS A 94 8.58 5.25 -13.29
CA CYS A 94 9.55 5.08 -14.38
C CYS A 94 9.50 6.27 -15.35
N TYR A 95 8.30 6.77 -15.68
CA TYR A 95 8.14 7.92 -16.59
C TYR A 95 8.48 9.27 -15.96
N PHE A 96 8.00 9.54 -14.74
CA PHE A 96 8.12 10.86 -14.12
C PHE A 96 9.38 11.07 -13.28
N TYR A 97 9.97 9.98 -12.76
CA TYR A 97 11.06 10.04 -11.78
C TYR A 97 12.26 9.18 -12.18
N SER A 98 12.32 8.71 -13.42
CA SER A 98 13.41 7.88 -13.94
C SER A 98 13.70 6.65 -13.06
N LEU A 99 12.66 6.06 -12.48
CA LEU A 99 12.78 4.83 -11.69
C LEU A 99 13.29 3.70 -12.59
N GLU A 100 14.26 2.92 -12.11
CA GLU A 100 14.84 1.82 -12.89
C GLU A 100 13.76 0.82 -13.31
N VAL A 101 13.80 0.42 -14.58
CA VAL A 101 12.78 -0.47 -15.18
C VAL A 101 12.74 -1.84 -14.50
N SER A 102 13.83 -2.26 -13.83
CA SER A 102 13.89 -3.49 -13.06
C SER A 102 12.85 -3.55 -11.92
N PHE A 103 12.38 -2.41 -11.38
CA PHE A 103 11.30 -2.38 -10.40
C PHE A 103 9.95 -2.86 -10.95
N LEU A 104 9.75 -2.88 -12.28
CA LEU A 104 8.54 -3.45 -12.87
C LEU A 104 8.39 -4.94 -12.56
N ILE A 105 9.48 -5.66 -12.31
CA ILE A 105 9.43 -7.07 -11.91
C ILE A 105 8.63 -7.22 -10.60
N PHE A 106 8.87 -6.33 -9.63
CA PHE A 106 8.10 -6.30 -8.37
C PHE A 106 6.63 -6.00 -8.63
N GLY A 107 6.32 -5.00 -9.46
CA GLY A 107 4.94 -4.65 -9.79
C GLY A 107 4.19 -5.79 -10.48
N VAL A 108 4.85 -6.51 -11.40
CA VAL A 108 4.26 -7.67 -12.08
C VAL A 108 4.01 -8.81 -11.10
N GLN A 109 4.97 -9.11 -10.23
CA GLN A 109 4.80 -10.12 -9.18
C GLN A 109 3.60 -9.79 -8.27
N ASP A 110 3.49 -8.54 -7.83
CA ASP A 110 2.37 -8.08 -6.99
C ASP A 110 1.03 -8.20 -7.72
N LEU A 111 0.97 -7.83 -9.00
CA LEU A 111 -0.24 -7.95 -9.80
C LEU A 111 -0.68 -9.42 -9.97
N LEU A 112 0.26 -10.33 -10.23
CA LEU A 112 -0.03 -11.76 -10.37
C LEU A 112 -0.61 -12.34 -9.07
N THR A 113 0.02 -12.01 -7.92
CA THR A 113 -0.46 -12.49 -6.62
C THR A 113 -1.77 -11.82 -6.17
N ALA A 114 -1.99 -10.56 -6.55
CA ALA A 114 -3.27 -9.87 -6.35
C ALA A 114 -4.39 -10.52 -7.17
N THR A 115 -4.10 -10.87 -8.43
CA THR A 115 -5.03 -11.55 -9.33
C THR A 115 -5.43 -12.92 -8.78
N TRP A 116 -4.46 -13.69 -8.28
CA TRP A 116 -4.74 -14.94 -7.55
C TRP A 116 -5.70 -14.69 -6.37
N SER A 117 -5.36 -13.71 -5.53
CA SER A 117 -6.14 -13.39 -4.33
C SER A 117 -7.58 -12.94 -4.67
N TYR A 118 -7.74 -12.22 -5.78
CA TYR A 118 -9.05 -11.83 -6.30
C TYR A 118 -9.91 -13.06 -6.67
N PHE A 119 -9.32 -14.07 -7.32
CA PHE A 119 -10.06 -15.29 -7.64
C PHE A 119 -10.45 -16.08 -6.39
N CYS A 120 -9.59 -16.15 -5.37
CA CYS A 120 -9.94 -16.74 -4.08
C CYS A 120 -11.11 -16.00 -3.40
N LEU A 121 -11.08 -14.66 -3.41
CA LEU A 121 -12.16 -13.84 -2.86
C LEU A 121 -13.48 -14.05 -3.61
N LYS A 122 -13.43 -14.14 -4.94
CA LYS A 122 -14.61 -14.41 -5.77
C LYS A 122 -15.20 -15.80 -5.48
N ALA A 123 -14.36 -16.81 -5.25
CA ALA A 123 -14.80 -18.14 -4.87
C ALA A 123 -15.51 -18.12 -3.50
N TYR A 124 -14.93 -17.42 -2.52
CA TYR A 124 -15.54 -17.22 -1.20
C TYR A 124 -16.91 -16.53 -1.29
N ASP A 125 -17.01 -15.44 -2.06
CA ASP A 125 -18.28 -14.70 -2.23
C ASP A 125 -19.39 -15.56 -2.84
N ASN A 126 -19.04 -16.39 -3.82
CA ASN A 126 -19.98 -17.31 -4.44
C ASN A 126 -20.51 -18.37 -3.46
N GLU A 127 -19.64 -18.88 -2.57
CA GLU A 127 -20.03 -19.84 -1.54
C GLU A 127 -20.97 -19.21 -0.51
N GLN A 128 -20.63 -18.01 -0.03
CA GLN A 128 -21.48 -17.25 0.89
C GLN A 128 -22.85 -16.91 0.28
N ALA A 129 -22.90 -16.63 -1.02
CA ALA A 129 -24.16 -16.38 -1.73
C ALA A 129 -25.06 -17.63 -1.83
N LYS A 130 -24.48 -18.84 -1.88
CA LYS A 130 -25.24 -20.09 -1.86
C LYS A 130 -25.85 -20.37 -0.49
N LEU A 131 -25.14 -20.06 0.59
CA LEU A 131 -25.61 -20.28 1.96
C LEU A 131 -26.75 -19.34 2.38
N LYS A 132 -26.93 -18.22 1.68
CA LYS A 132 -27.99 -17.23 1.94
C LYS A 132 -29.26 -17.47 1.12
N LYS A 133 -29.27 -18.46 0.23
CA LYS A 133 -30.45 -18.89 -0.54
C LYS A 133 -31.09 -20.10 0.10
#